data_AF-A0A932TPB6-F1
#
_entry.id   AF-A0A932TPB6-F1
#
_cell.length_a   1.000
_cell.length_b   1.000
_cell.length_c   1.000
_cell.angle_alpha   90.00
_cell.angle_beta   90.00
_cell.angle_gamma   90.00
#
_symmetry.space_group_name_H-M   'P 1'
#
loop_
_entity.id
_entity.type
_entity.pdbx_description
1 polymer ?
#
loop_
_entity_poly.entity_id
_entity_poly.type
_entity_poly.pdbx_seq_one_letter_code
_entity_poly.pdbx_strand_id
1 'polypeptide(L)'
;MVRIAAVAALMALCMPAAASSMAYERRVVLGLPVNAVTVNLNNPKVTVTAAVAKSGPGASEPFMHLINRVHPAAAITGTFFDTRSLLPVGDIVVAGRPGLGNRDSG
;
A
#
# COMPACT_ATOMS: atom_id res chain seq x y z
N MET A 1 26.21 2.48 -46.36
CA MET A 1 25.29 1.54 -45.68
C MET A 1 25.68 1.21 -44.23
N VAL A 2 26.97 1.28 -43.85
CA VAL A 2 27.44 0.98 -42.48
C VAL A 2 27.00 2.01 -41.41
N ARG A 3 26.78 3.28 -41.78
CA ARG A 3 26.42 4.36 -40.83
C ARG A 3 24.97 4.28 -40.29
N ILE A 4 24.05 3.67 -41.03
CA ILE A 4 22.63 3.57 -40.61
C ILE A 4 22.43 2.44 -39.59
N ALA A 5 23.19 1.34 -39.74
CA ALA A 5 23.15 0.23 -38.78
C ALA A 5 23.66 0.62 -37.37
N ALA A 6 24.66 1.52 -37.30
CA ALA A 6 25.22 1.97 -36.03
C ALA A 6 24.26 2.84 -35.21
N VAL A 7 23.37 3.60 -35.85
CA VAL A 7 22.37 4.45 -35.17
C VAL A 7 21.22 3.61 -34.62
N ALA A 8 20.81 2.56 -35.33
CA ALA A 8 19.80 1.62 -34.86
C ALA A 8 20.29 0.79 -33.65
N ALA A 9 21.58 0.41 -33.63
CA ALA A 9 22.18 -0.29 -32.50
C ALA A 9 22.31 0.58 -31.24
N LEU A 10 22.47 1.90 -31.39
CA LEU A 10 22.57 2.83 -30.26
C LEU A 10 21.20 3.14 -29.61
N MET A 11 20.09 3.05 -30.35
CA MET A 11 18.73 3.18 -29.79
C MET A 11 18.23 1.93 -29.07
N ALA A 12 18.78 0.75 -29.35
CA ALA A 12 18.34 -0.51 -28.75
C ALA A 12 18.83 -0.72 -27.29
N LEU A 13 19.73 0.12 -26.79
CA LEU A 13 20.32 0.00 -25.45
C LEU A 13 19.59 0.81 -24.37
N CYS A 14 18.62 1.65 -24.75
CA CYS A 14 17.86 2.46 -23.80
C CYS A 14 16.47 1.86 -23.57
N MET A 15 16.40 0.59 -23.18
CA MET A 15 15.20 0.11 -22.50
C MET A 15 15.28 0.61 -21.06
N PRO A 16 14.39 1.52 -20.61
CA PRO A 16 14.31 1.85 -19.20
C PRO A 16 13.98 0.56 -18.48
N ALA A 17 14.86 0.13 -17.58
CA ALA A 17 14.52 -0.92 -16.63
C ALA A 17 13.20 -0.51 -15.96
N ALA A 18 12.14 -1.29 -16.18
CA ALA A 18 10.85 -0.98 -15.60
C ALA A 18 11.02 -0.94 -14.09
N ALA A 19 11.05 0.26 -13.51
CA ALA A 19 11.20 0.43 -12.08
C ALA A 19 10.00 -0.27 -11.41
N SER A 20 10.28 -1.33 -10.64
CA SER A 20 9.22 -2.08 -9.97
C SER A 20 8.42 -1.14 -9.08
N SER A 21 7.09 -1.18 -9.17
CA SER A 21 6.20 -0.36 -8.34
C SER A 21 6.30 -0.71 -6.85
N MET A 22 6.66 -1.96 -6.58
CA MET A 22 6.78 -2.53 -5.24
C MET A 22 7.81 -3.66 -5.22
N ALA A 23 8.43 -3.88 -4.07
CA ALA A 23 9.28 -5.03 -3.78
C ALA A 23 8.95 -5.60 -2.39
N TYR A 24 9.05 -6.92 -2.26
CA TYR A 24 8.97 -7.62 -0.98
C TYR A 24 10.30 -8.31 -0.69
N GLU A 25 10.78 -8.17 0.53
CA GLU A 25 11.97 -8.87 1.00
C GLU A 25 11.76 -9.41 2.43
N ARG A 26 12.29 -10.60 2.68
CA ARG A 26 12.53 -11.09 4.04
C ARG A 26 14.00 -10.85 4.35
N ARG A 27 14.29 -10.09 5.40
CA ARG A 27 15.65 -9.75 5.81
C ARG A 27 15.86 -9.94 7.30
N VAL A 28 17.11 -9.98 7.73
CA VAL A 28 17.48 -10.01 9.15
C VAL A 28 18.05 -8.64 9.53
N VAL A 29 17.47 -7.99 10.54
CA VAL A 29 17.93 -6.69 11.07
C VAL A 29 18.23 -6.86 12.54
N LEU A 30 19.48 -6.58 12.96
CA LEU A 30 19.93 -6.78 14.34
C LEU A 30 19.64 -8.21 14.88
N GLY A 31 19.74 -9.22 14.01
CA GLY A 31 19.46 -10.62 14.36
C GLY A 31 17.98 -11.02 14.33
N LEU A 32 17.06 -10.10 14.03
CA LEU A 32 15.61 -10.37 14.00
C LEU A 32 15.09 -10.47 12.55
N PRO A 33 14.28 -11.49 12.22
CA PRO A 33 13.65 -11.61 10.91
C PRO A 33 12.57 -10.53 10.73
N VAL A 34 12.61 -9.84 9.59
CA VAL A 34 11.70 -8.76 9.22
C VAL A 34 11.15 -9.01 7.83
N ASN A 35 9.85 -8.79 7.66
CA ASN A 35 9.19 -8.69 6.36
C ASN A 35 9.15 -7.21 5.97
N ALA A 36 9.77 -6.84 4.86
CA ALA A 36 9.75 -5.46 4.37
C ALA A 36 9.06 -5.39 3.01
N VAL A 37 8.15 -4.44 2.89
CA VAL A 37 7.49 -4.07 1.63
C VAL A 37 7.95 -2.66 1.28
N THR A 38 8.66 -2.53 0.18
CA THR A 38 9.14 -1.25 -0.34
C THR A 38 8.25 -0.83 -1.50
N VAL A 39 7.72 0.39 -1.47
CA VAL A 39 6.78 0.90 -2.47
C VAL A 39 7.33 2.18 -3.08
N ASN A 40 7.36 2.27 -4.41
CA ASN A 40 7.74 3.48 -5.12
C ASN A 40 6.51 4.40 -5.28
N LEU A 41 6.40 5.40 -4.42
CA LEU A 41 5.28 6.36 -4.44
C LEU A 41 5.35 7.38 -5.60
N ASN A 42 6.47 7.45 -6.34
CA ASN A 42 6.54 8.24 -7.57
C ASN A 42 5.85 7.54 -8.75
N ASN A 43 5.48 6.26 -8.60
CA ASN A 43 4.73 5.55 -9.63
C ASN A 43 3.24 5.93 -9.54
N PRO A 44 2.66 6.59 -10.55
CA PRO A 44 1.27 7.06 -10.50
C PRO A 44 0.23 5.92 -10.50
N LYS A 45 0.67 4.68 -10.76
CA LYS A 45 -0.20 3.49 -10.66
C LYS A 45 -0.25 2.91 -9.25
N VAL A 46 0.47 3.50 -8.29
CA VAL A 46 0.46 3.10 -6.88
C VAL A 46 -0.50 4.00 -6.11
N THR A 47 -1.32 3.40 -5.27
CA THR A 47 -2.14 4.10 -4.29
C THR A 47 -1.95 3.47 -2.93
N VAL A 48 -1.67 4.29 -1.93
CA VAL A 48 -1.65 3.89 -0.52
C VAL A 48 -2.90 4.45 0.13
N THR A 49 -3.66 3.60 0.81
CA THR A 49 -4.90 3.99 1.47
C THR A 49 -5.06 3.24 2.78
N ALA A 50 -5.73 3.87 3.74
CA ALA A 50 -6.18 3.18 4.93
C ALA A 50 -7.44 2.36 4.62
N ALA A 51 -7.53 1.18 5.21
CA ALA A 51 -8.74 0.36 5.19
C ALA A 51 -9.26 0.21 6.61
N VAL A 52 -10.56 0.46 6.78
CA VAL A 52 -11.28 0.24 8.04
C VAL A 52 -12.19 -0.99 7.92
N ALA A 53 -12.66 -1.49 9.05
CA ALA A 53 -13.62 -2.60 9.09
C ALA A 53 -14.84 -2.31 8.19
N LYS A 54 -15.45 -3.35 7.60
CA LYS A 54 -16.59 -3.19 6.68
C LYS A 54 -17.73 -2.31 7.23
N SER A 55 -18.01 -2.41 8.53
CA SER A 55 -19.06 -1.66 9.21
C SER A 55 -18.59 -0.30 9.77
N GLY A 56 -17.37 0.13 9.43
CA GLY A 56 -16.78 1.39 9.89
C GLY A 56 -16.17 1.32 11.29
N PRO A 57 -15.76 2.46 11.86
CA PRO A 57 -15.20 2.54 13.21
C PRO A 57 -16.18 2.14 14.29
N GLY A 58 -15.67 1.46 15.31
CA GLY A 58 -16.52 0.84 16.33
C GLY A 58 -16.96 -0.57 15.98
N ALA A 59 -16.57 -1.06 14.80
CA ALA A 59 -16.70 -2.46 14.42
C ALA A 59 -15.34 -3.10 14.20
N SER A 60 -15.31 -4.43 14.23
CA SER A 60 -14.14 -5.24 13.91
C SER A 60 -14.44 -6.18 12.75
N GLU A 61 -13.39 -6.56 12.04
CA GLU A 61 -13.42 -7.66 11.09
C GLU A 61 -12.07 -8.40 11.16
N PRO A 62 -12.02 -9.71 10.87
CA PRO A 62 -10.76 -10.42 10.74
C PRO A 62 -9.88 -9.79 9.64
N PHE A 63 -8.58 -9.69 9.88
CA PHE A 63 -7.65 -9.09 8.92
C PHE A 63 -7.70 -9.78 7.54
N MET A 64 -7.87 -11.10 7.51
CA MET A 64 -8.05 -11.85 6.25
C MET A 64 -9.32 -11.48 5.50
N HIS A 65 -10.41 -11.16 6.20
CA HIS A 65 -11.64 -10.68 5.55
C HIS A 65 -11.43 -9.29 4.95
N LEU A 66 -10.65 -8.43 5.62
CA LEU A 66 -10.25 -7.12 5.09
C LEU A 66 -9.44 -7.28 3.80
N ILE A 67 -8.41 -8.15 3.81
CA ILE A 67 -7.59 -8.44 2.62
C ILE A 67 -8.46 -8.95 1.47
N ASN A 68 -9.32 -9.95 1.73
CA ASN A 68 -10.19 -10.53 0.71
C ASN A 68 -11.26 -9.56 0.19
N ARG A 69 -11.61 -8.51 0.94
CA ARG A 69 -12.55 -7.49 0.50
C ARG A 69 -11.87 -6.39 -0.29
N VAL A 70 -10.73 -5.91 0.19
CA VAL A 70 -10.01 -4.75 -0.37
C VAL A 70 -9.12 -5.15 -1.54
N HIS A 71 -8.69 -6.41 -1.62
CA HIS A 71 -7.78 -6.95 -2.63
C HIS A 71 -6.49 -6.13 -2.81
N PRO A 72 -5.75 -5.81 -1.72
CA PRO A 72 -4.53 -5.02 -1.83
C PRO A 72 -3.38 -5.84 -2.42
N ALA A 73 -2.44 -5.17 -3.09
CA ALA A 73 -1.18 -5.80 -3.51
C ALA A 73 -0.28 -6.16 -2.31
N ALA A 74 -0.36 -5.39 -1.23
CA ALA A 74 0.25 -5.66 0.07
C ALA A 74 -0.55 -4.95 1.18
N ALA A 75 -0.62 -5.55 2.37
CA ALA A 75 -1.29 -4.96 3.53
C ALA A 75 -0.47 -5.18 4.80
N ILE A 76 -0.49 -4.18 5.67
CA ILE A 76 0.15 -4.20 6.99
C ILE A 76 -0.88 -3.64 7.98
N THR A 77 -0.87 -4.12 9.23
CA THR A 77 -1.70 -3.55 10.29
C THR A 77 -1.33 -2.08 10.54
N GLY A 78 -2.34 -1.23 10.71
CA GLY A 78 -2.17 0.21 10.93
C GLY A 78 -2.08 0.61 12.40
N THR A 79 -2.71 1.73 12.74
CA THR A 79 -2.75 2.32 14.09
C THR A 79 -3.44 1.43 15.12
N PHE A 80 -3.37 1.84 16.38
CA PHE A 80 -4.08 1.24 17.50
C PHE A 80 -5.59 1.53 17.44
N PHE A 81 -6.36 0.67 18.09
CA PHE A 81 -7.78 0.86 18.36
C PHE A 81 -8.08 0.44 19.81
N ASP A 82 -9.13 1.01 20.39
CA ASP A 82 -9.61 0.56 21.69
C ASP A 82 -10.28 -0.81 21.54
N THR A 83 -9.82 -1.81 22.29
CA THR A 83 -10.36 -3.17 22.26
C THR A 83 -11.80 -3.31 22.78
N ARG A 84 -12.34 -2.32 23.51
CA ARG A 84 -13.73 -2.30 24.00
C ARG A 84 -14.66 -1.59 23.04
N SER A 85 -14.37 -0.33 22.71
CA SER A 85 -15.21 0.46 21.80
C SER A 85 -14.94 0.22 20.33
N LEU A 86 -13.82 -0.42 19.99
CA LEU A 86 -13.33 -0.68 18.63
C LEU A 86 -13.11 0.59 17.80
N LEU A 87 -12.93 1.73 18.48
CA LEU A 87 -12.61 2.98 17.83
C LEU A 87 -11.10 3.11 17.61
N PRO A 88 -10.66 3.57 16.42
CA PRO A 88 -9.26 3.87 16.18
C PRO A 88 -8.80 5.01 17.08
N VAL A 89 -7.53 4.94 17.48
CA VAL A 89 -6.87 6.00 18.23
C VAL A 89 -6.16 6.93 17.23
N GLY A 90 -6.49 8.22 17.31
CA GLY A 90 -6.00 9.26 16.39
C GLY A 90 -6.83 9.39 15.11
N ASP A 91 -6.38 10.26 14.21
CA ASP A 91 -7.09 10.56 12.97
C ASP A 91 -6.79 9.54 11.88
N ILE A 92 -7.85 9.01 11.28
CA ILE A 92 -7.80 8.22 10.05
C ILE A 92 -8.54 9.00 8.97
N VAL A 93 -7.95 9.15 7.80
CA VAL A 93 -8.59 9.74 6.63
C VAL A 93 -8.52 8.75 5.48
N VAL A 94 -9.67 8.44 4.88
CA VAL A 94 -9.78 7.52 3.74
C VAL A 94 -10.35 8.29 2.56
N ALA A 95 -9.56 8.43 1.50
CA ALA A 95 -9.95 9.17 0.28
C ALA A 95 -10.52 10.57 0.56
N GLY A 96 -9.92 11.31 1.50
CA GLY A 96 -10.33 12.66 1.89
C GLY A 96 -11.55 12.73 2.82
N ARG A 97 -12.09 11.60 3.27
CA ARG A 97 -13.18 11.53 4.25
C ARG A 97 -12.64 11.08 5.61
N PRO A 98 -13.13 11.63 6.73
CA PRO A 98 -12.82 11.10 8.04
C PRO A 98 -13.17 9.60 8.09
N GLY A 99 -12.25 8.80 8.62
CA GLY A 99 -12.44 7.38 8.82
C GLY A 99 -13.56 7.08 9.80
N LEU A 100 -13.85 8.04 10.70
CA LEU A 100 -15.03 8.13 11.56
C LEU A 100 -16.28 8.33 10.69
N GLY A 101 -17.02 7.27 10.43
CA GLY A 101 -18.30 7.34 9.71
C GLY A 101 -19.23 8.41 10.31
N ASN A 102 -20.07 8.99 9.44
CA ASN A 102 -20.96 10.12 9.72
C ASN A 102 -21.68 10.00 11.08
N ARG A 103 -21.25 10.77 12.08
CA ARG A 103 -21.93 10.91 13.38
C ARG A 103 -22.81 12.15 13.47
N ASP A 104 -22.94 12.91 12.37
CA ASP A 104 -23.67 14.17 12.32
C ASP A 104 -25.16 13.97 11.97
N SER A 105 -25.72 12.80 12.32
CA SER A 105 -27.13 12.44 12.11
C SER A 105 -27.74 12.00 13.43
N GLY A 106 -27.85 12.94 14.37
CA GLY A 106 -28.49 12.77 15.68
C GLY A 106 -29.03 14.10 16.16
#